data_AF-A0A7K2XMC1-F1
#
_entry.id   AF-A0A7K2XMC1-F1
#
_cell.length_a   1.000
_cell.length_b   1.000
_cell.length_c   1.000
_cell.angle_alpha   90.00
_cell.angle_beta   90.00
_cell.angle_gamma   90.00
#
_symmetry.space_group_name_H-M   'P 1'
#
loop_
_entity.id
_entity.type
_entity.pdbx_description
1 polymer ?
#
loop_
_entity_poly.entity_id
_entity_poly.type
_entity_poly.pdbx_seq_one_letter_code
_entity_poly.pdbx_strand_id
1 'polypeptide(L)' 'MAREIRIEISDEAYEALERVAAEKHVPAEHYAGSVLDADLTRARFVEGARSFIDRHGRAFAKRFGRPADAA' A
#
# COMPACT_ATOMS: atom_id res chain seq x y z
N MET A 1 -4.22 15.09 -18.14
CA MET A 1 -3.23 14.59 -19.12
C MET A 1 -2.80 13.21 -18.66
N ALA A 2 -2.91 12.19 -19.52
CA ALA A 2 -2.39 10.87 -19.20
C ALA A 2 -0.85 10.86 -19.35
N ARG A 3 -0.16 10.14 -18.47
CA ARG A 3 1.30 9.90 -18.53
C ARG A 3 1.52 8.40 -18.63
N GLU A 4 2.48 7.97 -19.43
CA GLU A 4 2.82 6.56 -19.64
C GLU A 4 4.13 6.21 -18.94
N ILE A 5 4.17 5.04 -18.32
CA ILE A 5 5.37 4.44 -17.72
C ILE A 5 5.48 3.02 -18.25
N ARG A 6 6.64 2.65 -18.78
CA ARG A 6 6.96 1.26 -19.16
C ARG A 6 7.66 0.59 -17.99
N ILE A 7 7.16 -0.58 -17.59
CA ILE A 7 7.69 -1.36 -16.48
C ILE A 7 8.01 -2.75 -17.01
N GLU A 8 9.27 -3.15 -16.90
CA GLU A 8 9.70 -4.51 -17.20
C GLU A 8 9.43 -5.39 -15.99
N ILE A 9 8.68 -6.47 -16.16
CA ILE A 9 8.38 -7.48 -15.15
C ILE A 9 8.68 -8.87 -15.73
N SER A 10 8.78 -9.88 -14.87
CA SER A 10 8.94 -11.25 -15.35
C SER A 10 7.68 -11.75 -16.05
N ASP A 11 7.84 -12.74 -16.93
CA ASP A 11 6.74 -13.36 -17.66
C ASP A 11 5.70 -13.95 -16.68
N GLU A 12 6.15 -14.58 -15.59
CA GLU A 12 5.24 -15.15 -14.59
C GLU A 12 4.41 -14.07 -13.88
N ALA A 13 5.01 -12.91 -13.60
CA ALA A 13 4.29 -11.80 -13.00
C ALA A 13 3.28 -11.19 -13.98
N TYR A 14 3.64 -11.14 -15.27
CA TYR A 14 2.76 -10.68 -16.34
C TYR A 14 1.56 -11.62 -16.52
N GLU A 15 1.79 -12.93 -16.62
CA GLU A 15 0.71 -13.94 -16.71
C GLU A 15 -0.23 -13.93 -15.50
N ALA A 16 0.32 -13.79 -14.29
CA ALA A 16 -0.47 -13.68 -13.08
C ALA A 16 -1.37 -12.44 -13.10
N LEU A 17 -0.85 -11.32 -13.61
CA LEU A 17 -1.59 -10.07 -13.76
C LEU A 17 -2.72 -10.20 -14.79
N GLU A 18 -2.44 -10.79 -15.96
CA GLU A 18 -3.44 -11.04 -16.99
C GLU A 18 -4.58 -11.92 -16.48
N ARG A 19 -4.25 -12.99 -15.75
CA ARG A 19 -5.25 -13.89 -15.16
C ARG A 19 -6.21 -13.15 -14.23
N VAL A 20 -5.68 -12.32 -13.31
CA VAL A 20 -6.53 -11.59 -12.35
C VAL A 20 -7.33 -10.48 -13.05
N ALA A 21 -6.75 -9.82 -14.05
CA ALA A 21 -7.46 -8.85 -14.87
C ALA A 21 -8.64 -9.51 -15.62
N ALA A 22 -8.44 -10.71 -16.18
CA ALA A 22 -9.47 -11.50 -16.82
C ALA A 22 -10.59 -11.91 -15.85
N GLU A 23 -10.25 -12.39 -14.65
CA GLU A 23 -11.24 -12.70 -13.59
C GLU A 23 -12.09 -11.47 -13.23
N LYS A 24 -11.48 -10.28 -13.24
CA LYS A 24 -12.14 -9.00 -12.97
C LYS A 24 -12.80 -8.37 -14.19
N HIS A 25 -12.72 -9.01 -15.35
CA HIS A 25 -13.28 -8.54 -16.62
C HIS A 25 -12.80 -7.13 -17.00
N VAL A 26 -11.51 -6.84 -16.78
CA VAL A 26 -10.88 -5.56 -17.13
C VAL A 26 -9.61 -5.78 -17.97
N PRO A 27 -9.18 -4.81 -18.77
CA PRO A 27 -7.87 -4.87 -19.43
C PRO A 27 -6.72 -4.96 -18.42
N ALA A 28 -5.67 -5.69 -18.78
CA ALA A 28 -4.50 -5.91 -17.92
C ALA A 28 -3.85 -4.58 -17.52
N GLU A 29 -3.74 -3.62 -18.44
CA GLU A 29 -3.13 -2.31 -18.21
C GLU A 29 -3.92 -1.48 -17.21
N HIS A 30 -5.26 -1.55 -17.29
CA HIS A 30 -6.14 -0.87 -16.33
C HIS A 30 -6.04 -1.50 -14.93
N TYR A 31 -5.94 -2.83 -14.87
CA TYR A 31 -5.74 -3.53 -13.61
C TYR A 31 -4.38 -3.21 -13.00
N ALA A 32 -3.31 -3.22 -13.80
CA ALA A 32 -1.96 -2.83 -13.39
C ALA A 32 -1.94 -1.40 -12.82
N GLY A 33 -2.56 -0.44 -13.52
CA GLY A 33 -2.66 0.94 -13.03
C GLY A 33 -3.40 1.04 -11.69
N SER A 34 -4.47 0.27 -11.51
CA SER A 34 -5.23 0.23 -10.25
C SER A 34 -4.42 -0.36 -9.10
N VAL A 35 -3.64 -1.43 -9.36
CA VAL A 35 -2.74 -2.03 -8.36
C VAL A 35 -1.65 -1.04 -7.97
N LEU A 36 -1.02 -0.37 -8.93
CA LEU A 36 0.00 0.64 -8.67
C LEU A 36 -0.52 1.82 -7.84
N ASP A 37 -1.73 2.31 -8.13
CA ASP A 37 -2.36 3.38 -7.35
C ASP A 37 -2.69 2.95 -5.92
N ALA A 38 -3.21 1.72 -5.75
CA ALA A 38 -3.49 1.16 -4.44
C ALA A 38 -2.20 1.00 -3.60
N ASP A 39 -1.11 0.52 -4.21
CA ASP A 39 0.18 0.38 -3.53
C ASP A 39 0.78 1.72 -3.15
N LEU A 40 0.71 2.72 -4.03
CA LEU A 40 1.16 4.08 -3.72
C LEU A 40 0.36 4.70 -2.58
N THR A 41 -0.96 4.52 -2.58
CA THR A 41 -1.85 4.99 -1.52
C THR A 41 -1.50 4.31 -0.19
N ARG A 42 -1.28 2.99 -0.21
CA ARG A 42 -0.87 2.22 0.96
C ARG A 42 0.48 2.68 1.51
N ALA A 43 1.47 2.89 0.64
CA ALA A 43 2.79 3.37 1.03
C ALA A 43 2.70 4.72 1.74
N ARG A 44 1.97 5.68 1.16
CA ARG A 44 1.73 7.01 1.75
C ARG A 44 1.02 6.92 3.10
N PHE A 45 0.02 6.05 3.21
CA PHE A 45 -0.68 5.85 4.47
C PHE A 45 0.24 5.32 5.57
N VAL A 46 1.04 4.28 5.27
CA VAL A 46 1.99 3.68 6.23
C VAL A 46 3.04 4.70 6.67
N GLU A 47 3.57 5.50 5.74
CA GLU A 47 4.52 6.56 6.06
C GLU A 47 3.89 7.64 6.96
N GLY A 48 2.69 8.09 6.62
CA GLY A 48 1.93 9.05 7.44
C GLY A 48 1.63 8.52 8.84
N ALA A 49 1.23 7.25 8.96
CA ALA A 49 0.98 6.60 10.24
C ALA A 49 2.26 6.53 11.10
N ARG A 50 3.40 6.17 10.49
CA ARG A 50 4.71 6.20 11.18
C ARG A 50 5.04 7.59 11.70
N SER A 51 4.93 8.61 10.86
CA SER A 51 5.19 10.00 11.25
C SER A 51 4.28 10.46 12.40
N PHE A 52 3.00 10.08 12.35
CA PHE A 52 2.05 10.38 13.42
C PHE A 52 2.44 9.72 14.74
N ILE A 53 2.80 8.42 14.71
CA ILE A 53 3.26 7.68 15.89
C ILE A 53 4.55 8.28 16.45
N ASP A 54 5.52 8.61 15.62
CA ASP A 54 6.79 9.21 16.07
C ASP A 54 6.57 10.55 16.78
N ARG A 55 5.62 11.35 16.26
CA ARG A 55 5.31 12.68 16.80
C ARG A 55 4.47 12.62 18.07
N HIS A 56 3.47 11.73 18.12
CA HIS A 56 2.43 11.76 19.17
C HIS A 56 2.43 10.53 20.08
N GLY A 57 3.03 9.42 19.64
CA GLY A 57 2.98 8.13 20.32
C GLY A 57 3.53 8.17 21.74
N ARG A 58 4.65 8.87 21.98
CA ARG A 58 5.22 9.01 23.34
C ARG A 58 4.28 9.76 24.28
N ALA A 59 3.66 10.85 23.82
CA ALA A 59 2.73 11.63 24.63
C ALA A 59 1.44 10.84 24.92
N PHE A 60 0.92 10.13 23.92
CA PHE A 60 -0.22 9.23 24.07
C PHE A 60 0.08 8.09 25.07
N ALA A 61 1.21 7.40 24.91
CA ALA A 61 1.64 6.33 25.82
C ALA A 61 1.85 6.84 27.26
N LYS A 62 2.39 8.05 27.44
CA LYS A 62 2.51 8.66 28.77
C LYS A 62 1.14 8.93 29.42
N ARG A 63 0.13 9.28 28.62
CA ARG A 63 -1.20 9.64 29.13
C ARG A 63 -2.12 8.44 29.36
N PHE A 64 -2.02 7.42 28.51
CA PHE A 64 -2.97 6.31 28.44
C PHE A 64 -2.33 4.92 28.52
N GLY A 65 -1.00 4.82 28.39
CA GLY A 65 -0.29 3.55 28.52
C GLY A 65 -0.31 3.07 29.96
N ARG A 66 -0.64 1.79 30.18
CA ARG A 66 -0.48 1.14 31.48
C ARG A 66 0.97 0.68 31.63
N PRO A 67 1.56 0.72 32.83
CA PRO A 67 2.83 0.09 33.07
C PRO A 67 2.72 -1.43 32.79
N ALA A 68 3.74 -1.98 32.14
CA ALA A 68 3.77 -3.38 31.70
C ALA A 68 3.72 -4.39 32.87
N ASP A 69 3.97 -3.95 34.11
CA ASP A 69 4.08 -4.79 35.30
C ASP A 69 2.81 -4.83 36.18
N ALA A 70 1.64 -4.47 35.64
CA ALA A 70 0.37 -4.56 36.36
C ALA A 70 -0.40 -5.86 36.03
N ALA A 71 0.28 -7.00 36.10
CA ALA A 71 -0.29 -8.35 36.05
C ALA A 71 0.21 -9.18 37.24
#